data_AF-A0A1B6GJQ4-F1
#
_entry.id   AF-A0A1B6GJQ4-F1
#
_cell.length_a   1.000
_cell.length_b   1.000
_cell.length_c   1.000
_cell.angle_alpha   90.00
_cell.angle_beta   90.00
_cell.angle_gamma   90.00
#
_symmetry.space_group_name_H-M   'P 1'
#
loop_
_entity.id
_entity.type
_entity.pdbx_description
1 polymer ?
#
loop_
_entity_poly.entity_id
_entity_poly.type
_entity_poly.pdbx_seq_one_letter_code
_entity_poly.pdbx_strand_id
1 'polypeptide(L)'
;QFGEFEVDVYLVIALLDDPNSITPYCPASTDRCLQFGEFEVYRQLSQETGHCVTSKLRLYHSPSRRSRGVWHLQYSEWGDQGCPNTVSHFLGFLEEVSSVRQHTVTEIPAGHNRNPPVLVHCSTGIGPSAVTILSDLLLYSLDHNQEVDIPRVVSLLRHQRTMMVQSVAQYRFVHTLLIYYLKNSRLI
;
A
#
# COMPACT_ATOMS: atom_id res chain seq x y z
N GLN A 1 -2.55 15.47 11.94
CA GLN A 1 -1.87 14.19 11.71
C GLN A 1 -0.38 14.49 11.65
N PHE A 2 0.35 14.20 12.73
CA PHE A 2 1.76 14.60 12.93
C PHE A 2 2.75 13.41 12.84
N GLY A 3 2.30 12.22 12.43
CA GLY A 3 3.06 10.97 12.61
C GLY A 3 3.95 10.50 11.45
N GLU A 4 3.82 11.07 10.25
CA GLU A 4 4.52 10.53 9.06
C GLU A 4 6.02 10.88 8.97
N PHE A 5 6.50 11.87 9.73
CA PHE A 5 7.94 12.18 9.77
C PHE A 5 8.66 11.46 10.92
N GLU A 6 7.98 11.23 12.04
CA GLU A 6 8.51 10.48 13.20
C GLU A 6 8.66 8.99 12.90
N VAL A 7 7.77 8.45 12.06
CA VAL A 7 7.89 7.11 11.52
C VAL A 7 8.61 7.23 10.18
N ASP A 8 9.76 6.58 10.03
CA ASP A 8 10.57 6.58 8.80
C ASP A 8 9.84 5.92 7.61
N VAL A 9 8.74 6.48 7.12
CA VAL A 9 7.95 5.95 5.99
C VAL A 9 8.60 6.39 4.68
N TYR A 10 8.83 5.40 3.80
CA TYR A 10 9.35 5.61 2.44
C TYR A 10 8.43 5.07 1.35
N LEU A 11 7.39 4.33 1.72
CA LEU A 11 6.39 3.79 0.80
C LEU A 11 4.99 4.00 1.39
N VAL A 12 4.13 4.61 0.57
CA VAL A 12 2.71 4.83 0.86
C VAL A 12 1.88 4.12 -0.20
N ILE A 13 0.88 3.38 0.26
CA ILE A 13 -0.12 2.70 -0.56
C ILE A 13 -1.48 3.34 -0.26
N ALA A 14 -2.02 4.04 -1.26
CA ALA A 14 -3.31 4.69 -1.22
C ALA A 14 -4.34 3.87 -2.01
N LEU A 15 -5.34 3.36 -1.31
CA LEU A 15 -6.41 2.54 -1.89
C LEU A 15 -7.63 3.45 -2.08
N LEU A 16 -7.90 3.87 -3.31
CA LEU A 16 -8.91 4.86 -3.67
C LEU A 16 -10.30 4.21 -3.80
N ASP A 17 -10.87 3.78 -2.68
CA ASP A 17 -12.15 3.06 -2.61
C ASP A 17 -13.39 3.96 -2.60
N ASP A 18 -13.24 5.21 -2.16
CA ASP A 18 -14.26 6.25 -2.28
C ASP A 18 -13.61 7.56 -2.74
N PRO A 19 -13.93 8.05 -3.96
CA PRO A 19 -13.33 9.27 -4.52
C PRO A 19 -13.60 10.54 -3.70
N ASN A 20 -14.63 10.53 -2.84
CA ASN A 20 -14.97 11.68 -1.99
C ASN A 20 -14.34 11.61 -0.60
N SER A 21 -13.78 10.46 -0.22
CA SER A 21 -13.31 10.22 1.14
C SER A 21 -11.87 10.67 1.39
N ILE A 22 -11.05 10.77 0.35
CA ILE A 22 -9.62 11.05 0.49
C ILE A 22 -9.35 12.53 0.22
N THR A 23 -9.03 13.26 1.28
CA THR A 23 -8.52 14.62 1.16
C THR A 23 -7.20 14.60 0.39
N PRO A 24 -7.01 15.42 -0.66
CA PRO A 24 -5.78 15.42 -1.43
C PRO A 24 -4.60 15.91 -0.57
N TYR A 25 -3.67 14.99 -0.28
CA TYR A 25 -2.44 15.27 0.49
C TYR A 25 -1.18 15.25 -0.39
N CYS A 26 -1.30 14.94 -1.68
CA CYS A 26 -0.21 15.03 -2.64
C CYS A 26 -0.58 15.99 -3.81
N PRO A 27 0.37 16.78 -4.34
CA PRO A 27 0.10 17.68 -5.46
C PRO A 27 -0.34 16.91 -6.71
N ALA A 28 -1.26 17.46 -7.51
CA ALA A 28 -1.70 16.81 -8.75
C ALA A 28 -0.68 16.92 -9.91
N SER A 29 0.22 17.91 -9.87
CA SER A 29 1.25 18.14 -10.89
C SER A 29 2.60 18.47 -10.25
N THR A 30 3.66 18.46 -11.05
CA THR A 30 5.04 18.77 -10.63
C THR A 30 5.26 20.25 -10.31
N ASP A 31 4.43 21.14 -10.85
CA ASP A 31 4.60 22.60 -10.75
C ASP A 31 3.99 23.19 -9.47
N ARG A 32 3.37 22.34 -8.64
CA ARG A 32 2.70 22.74 -7.40
C ARG A 32 3.31 22.00 -6.22
N CYS A 33 3.32 22.67 -5.07
CA CYS A 33 3.55 22.04 -3.78
C CYS A 33 2.31 22.17 -2.91
N LEU A 34 2.11 21.21 -2.01
CA LEU A 34 1.13 21.31 -0.94
C LEU A 34 1.86 21.55 0.38
N GLN A 35 1.39 22.52 1.15
CA GLN A 35 1.97 22.86 2.44
C GLN A 35 1.06 22.42 3.58
N PHE A 36 1.61 21.68 4.53
CA PHE A 36 0.94 21.19 5.73
C PHE A 36 1.76 21.58 6.95
N GLY A 37 1.49 22.77 7.51
CA GLY A 37 2.29 23.33 8.59
C GLY A 37 3.74 23.54 8.17
N GLU A 38 4.65 22.80 8.82
CA GLU A 38 6.10 22.87 8.60
C GLU A 38 6.59 21.98 7.44
N PHE A 39 5.68 21.27 6.79
CA PHE A 39 5.97 20.33 5.71
C PHE A 39 5.51 20.86 4.36
N GLU A 40 6.35 20.64 3.35
CA GLU A 40 6.05 20.89 1.96
C GLU A 40 6.16 19.58 1.18
N VAL A 41 5.11 19.23 0.45
CA VAL A 41 5.03 18.02 -0.36
C VAL A 41 5.12 18.40 -1.83
N TYR A 42 6.08 17.80 -2.52
CA TYR A 42 6.30 17.98 -3.96
C TYR A 42 6.09 16.65 -4.68
N ARG A 43 5.48 16.67 -5.87
CA ARG A 43 5.47 15.52 -6.79
C ARG A 43 6.65 15.66 -7.75
N GLN A 44 7.55 14.68 -7.75
CA GLN A 44 8.71 14.66 -8.66
C GLN A 44 8.37 14.00 -9.99
N LEU A 45 7.66 12.87 -9.92
CA LEU A 45 7.18 12.13 -11.08
C LEU A 45 5.89 11.40 -10.73
N SER A 46 5.13 11.06 -11.77
CA SER A 46 3.96 10.20 -11.71
C SER A 46 3.89 9.40 -13.00
N GLN A 47 3.68 8.10 -12.88
CA GLN A 47 3.48 7.19 -14.00
C GLN A 47 2.29 6.29 -13.68
N GLU A 48 1.40 6.13 -14.65
CA GLU A 48 0.36 5.11 -14.62
C GLU A 48 0.94 3.82 -15.22
N THR A 49 0.99 2.77 -14.41
CA THR A 49 1.25 1.41 -14.88
C THR A 49 -0.08 0.76 -15.26
N GLY A 50 -0.05 -0.43 -15.85
CA GLY A 50 -1.27 -1.18 -16.15
C GLY A 50 -2.07 -1.62 -14.91
N HIS A 51 -1.57 -1.36 -13.69
CA HIS A 51 -2.18 -1.84 -12.45
C HIS A 51 -2.38 -0.77 -11.37
N CYS A 52 -1.59 0.30 -11.35
CA CYS A 52 -1.74 1.39 -10.40
C CYS A 52 -1.06 2.68 -10.89
N VAL A 53 -1.29 3.79 -10.18
CA VAL A 53 -0.48 5.00 -10.39
C VAL A 53 0.68 4.99 -9.40
N THR A 54 1.91 5.03 -9.90
CA THR A 54 3.13 5.13 -9.10
C THR A 54 3.71 6.53 -9.20
N SER A 55 3.88 7.20 -8.07
CA SER A 55 4.46 8.54 -7.96
C SER A 55 5.66 8.55 -7.03
N LYS A 56 6.63 9.44 -7.31
CA LYS A 56 7.68 9.78 -6.34
C LYS A 56 7.40 11.16 -5.77
N LEU A 57 7.24 11.22 -4.46
CA LEU A 57 7.02 12.44 -3.70
C LEU A 57 8.33 12.86 -3.01
N ARG A 58 8.52 14.16 -2.83
CA ARG A 58 9.55 14.72 -1.96
C ARG A 58 8.87 15.48 -0.83
N LEU A 59 9.05 14.97 0.39
CA LEU A 59 8.62 15.63 1.62
C LEU A 59 9.77 16.50 2.12
N TYR A 60 9.57 17.80 2.27
CA TYR A 60 10.54 18.75 2.80
C TYR A 60 10.06 19.31 4.13
N HIS A 61 10.92 19.26 5.15
CA HIS A 61 10.64 19.78 6.48
C HIS A 61 11.42 21.09 6.69
N SER A 62 10.71 22.22 6.59
CA SER A 62 11.30 23.55 6.47
C SER A 62 12.19 23.97 7.66
N PRO A 63 11.83 23.70 8.93
CA PRO A 63 12.68 24.02 10.09
C PRO A 63 14.03 23.28 10.06
N SER A 64 14.02 21.99 9.75
CA SER A 64 15.25 21.17 9.73
C SER A 64 16.03 21.26 8.43
N ARG A 65 15.43 21.82 7.38
CA ARG A 65 15.95 21.83 6.00
C ARG A 65 16.29 20.44 5.46
N ARG A 66 15.59 19.41 5.93
CA ARG A 66 15.75 18.02 5.47
C ARG A 66 14.65 17.67 4.47
N SER A 67 14.98 16.81 3.52
CA SER A 67 14.02 16.22 2.60
C SER A 67 14.09 14.71 2.59
N ARG A 68 12.95 14.05 2.36
CA ARG A 68 12.82 12.61 2.18
C ARG A 68 12.06 12.30 0.90
N GLY A 69 12.54 11.33 0.13
CA GLY A 69 11.80 10.76 -0.99
C GLY A 69 10.81 9.70 -0.49
N VAL A 70 9.58 9.73 -0.98
CA VAL A 70 8.53 8.78 -0.61
C VAL A 70 7.89 8.26 -1.89
N TRP A 71 7.89 6.95 -2.07
CA TRP A 71 7.14 6.29 -3.13
C TRP A 71 5.66 6.21 -2.74
N HIS A 72 4.79 6.48 -3.71
CA HIS A 72 3.36 6.59 -3.50
C HIS A 72 2.63 5.81 -4.59
N LEU A 73 1.96 4.72 -4.22
CA LEU A 73 1.19 3.88 -5.13
C LEU A 73 -0.30 4.11 -4.90
N GLN A 74 -1.06 4.30 -5.97
CA GLN A 74 -2.51 4.50 -5.91
C GLN A 74 -3.24 3.42 -6.69
N TYR A 75 -4.12 2.69 -6.00
CA TYR A 75 -4.95 1.66 -6.62
C TYR A 75 -6.43 2.04 -6.53
N SER A 76 -7.13 2.09 -7.66
CA SER A 76 -8.51 2.56 -7.78
C SER A 76 -9.52 1.51 -8.25
N GLU A 77 -9.07 0.30 -8.65
CA GLU A 77 -9.93 -0.73 -9.24
C GLU A 77 -10.68 -1.56 -8.19
N TRP A 78 -11.49 -0.87 -7.37
CA TRP A 78 -12.37 -1.45 -6.37
C TRP A 78 -13.78 -1.65 -6.91
N GLY A 79 -14.36 -2.80 -6.57
CA GLY A 79 -15.76 -3.12 -6.80
C GLY A 79 -16.55 -3.13 -5.50
N ASP A 80 -17.63 -3.91 -5.50
CA ASP A 80 -18.57 -3.94 -4.39
C ASP A 80 -17.93 -4.50 -3.11
N GLN A 81 -18.42 -3.99 -1.96
CA GLN A 81 -18.07 -4.48 -0.62
C GLN A 81 -16.56 -4.42 -0.29
N GLY A 82 -15.81 -3.52 -0.96
CA GLY A 82 -14.38 -3.31 -0.72
C GLY A 82 -13.50 -4.44 -1.27
N CYS A 83 -13.99 -5.19 -2.27
CA CYS A 83 -13.21 -6.17 -3.02
C CYS A 83 -12.67 -5.55 -4.31
N PRO A 84 -11.47 -5.91 -4.78
CA PRO A 84 -11.01 -5.53 -6.11
C PRO A 84 -11.91 -6.07 -7.23
N ASN A 85 -12.04 -5.32 -8.33
CA ASN A 85 -12.87 -5.69 -9.49
C ASN A 85 -12.40 -6.99 -10.17
N THR A 86 -11.08 -7.13 -10.31
CA THR A 86 -10.46 -8.24 -11.03
C THR A 86 -9.28 -8.80 -10.26
N VAL A 87 -9.28 -10.12 -10.06
CA VAL A 87 -8.23 -10.84 -9.32
C VAL A 87 -6.84 -10.67 -9.97
N SER A 88 -6.73 -10.82 -11.28
CA SER A 88 -5.46 -10.69 -12.01
C SER A 88 -4.88 -9.28 -11.94
N HIS A 89 -5.73 -8.26 -12.06
CA HIS A 89 -5.31 -6.87 -11.98
C HIS A 89 -4.85 -6.51 -10.55
N PHE A 90 -5.54 -7.01 -9.53
CA PHE A 90 -5.12 -6.81 -8.14
C PHE A 90 -3.82 -7.55 -7.81
N LEU A 91 -3.63 -8.76 -8.35
CA LEU A 91 -2.36 -9.48 -8.23
C LEU A 91 -1.21 -8.69 -8.85
N GLY A 92 -1.37 -8.16 -10.07
CA GLY A 92 -0.37 -7.30 -10.71
C GLY A 92 -0.05 -6.04 -9.89
N PHE A 93 -1.04 -5.46 -9.24
CA PHE A 93 -0.82 -4.37 -8.28
C PHE A 93 0.03 -4.80 -7.06
N LEU A 94 -0.22 -5.98 -6.47
CA LEU A 94 0.58 -6.49 -5.35
C LEU A 94 2.03 -6.80 -5.77
N GLU A 95 2.23 -7.27 -7.00
CA GLU A 95 3.57 -7.47 -7.58
C GLU A 95 4.30 -6.13 -7.73
N GLU A 96 3.62 -5.07 -8.19
CA GLU A 96 4.17 -3.72 -8.24
C GLU A 96 4.50 -3.18 -6.85
N VAL A 97 3.63 -3.39 -5.86
CA VAL A 97 3.90 -3.04 -4.45
C VAL A 97 5.19 -3.72 -3.97
N SER A 98 5.36 -5.01 -4.24
CA SER A 98 6.57 -5.76 -3.87
C SER A 98 7.81 -5.20 -4.55
N SER A 99 7.73 -4.94 -5.86
CA SER A 99 8.82 -4.36 -6.66
C SER A 99 9.26 -2.99 -6.13
N VAL A 100 8.31 -2.08 -5.90
CA VAL A 100 8.61 -0.73 -5.39
C VAL A 100 9.12 -0.81 -3.95
N ARG A 101 8.60 -1.71 -3.11
CA ARG A 101 9.12 -1.92 -1.76
C ARG A 101 10.59 -2.33 -1.77
N GLN A 102 10.98 -3.28 -2.63
CA GLN A 102 12.37 -3.71 -2.78
C GLN A 102 13.26 -2.56 -3.27
N HIS A 103 12.78 -1.80 -4.27
CA HIS A 103 13.51 -0.64 -4.77
C HIS A 103 13.70 0.44 -3.68
N THR A 104 12.65 0.70 -2.89
CA THR A 104 12.66 1.69 -1.81
C THR A 104 13.78 1.43 -0.81
N VAL A 105 14.05 0.18 -0.45
CA VAL A 105 15.14 -0.18 0.49
C VAL A 105 16.50 0.33 0.01
N THR A 106 16.72 0.41 -1.31
CA THR A 106 17.97 0.90 -1.89
C THR A 106 18.13 2.43 -1.81
N GLU A 107 17.03 3.16 -1.64
CA GLU A 107 17.01 4.62 -1.52
C GLU A 107 17.04 5.10 -0.05
N ILE A 108 16.91 4.18 0.91
CA ILE A 108 16.97 4.51 2.34
C ILE A 108 18.41 4.91 2.72
N PRO A 109 18.62 6.10 3.32
CA PRO A 109 19.96 6.54 3.72
C PRO A 109 20.61 5.59 4.73
N ALA A 110 21.94 5.50 4.67
CA ALA A 110 22.71 4.72 5.64
C ALA A 110 22.42 5.19 7.08
N GLY A 111 22.30 4.23 8.00
CA GLY A 111 21.97 4.49 9.41
C GLY A 111 20.47 4.59 9.73
N HIS A 112 19.58 4.57 8.74
CA HIS A 112 18.13 4.47 8.98
C HIS A 112 17.68 3.00 9.01
N ASN A 113 16.48 2.76 9.55
CA ASN A 113 15.86 1.44 9.53
C ASN A 113 15.66 0.96 8.08
N ARG A 114 16.31 -0.14 7.69
CA ARG A 114 16.19 -0.75 6.36
C ARG A 114 14.92 -1.56 6.15
N ASN A 115 14.13 -1.75 7.20
CA ASN A 115 12.79 -2.33 7.13
C ASN A 115 11.77 -1.34 7.71
N PRO A 116 11.59 -0.17 7.07
CA PRO A 116 10.61 0.80 7.52
C PRO A 116 9.19 0.27 7.33
N PRO A 117 8.22 0.74 8.12
CA PRO A 117 6.82 0.41 7.88
C PRO A 117 6.34 1.02 6.56
N VAL A 118 5.40 0.32 5.93
CA VAL A 118 4.65 0.81 4.77
C VAL A 118 3.34 1.39 5.25
N LEU A 119 3.04 2.63 4.87
CA LEU A 119 1.76 3.25 5.17
C LEU A 119 0.71 2.75 4.18
N VAL A 120 -0.28 2.00 4.64
CA VAL A 120 -1.42 1.57 3.82
C VAL A 120 -2.68 2.27 4.33
N HIS A 121 -3.41 2.93 3.46
CA HIS A 121 -4.67 3.57 3.83
C HIS A 121 -5.72 3.51 2.73
N CYS A 122 -6.97 3.61 3.15
CA CYS A 122 -8.17 3.79 2.32
C CYS A 122 -9.10 4.76 3.06
N SER A 123 -10.34 4.93 2.61
CA SER A 123 -11.36 5.77 3.26
C SER A 123 -11.47 5.58 4.78
N THR A 124 -11.54 4.32 5.23
CA THR A 124 -11.72 3.92 6.65
C THR A 124 -10.48 3.25 7.25
N GLY A 125 -9.52 2.89 6.39
CA GLY A 125 -8.36 2.09 6.75
C GLY A 125 -8.69 0.66 7.23
N ILE A 126 -9.86 0.11 6.86
CA ILE A 126 -10.29 -1.22 7.32
C ILE A 126 -10.55 -2.17 6.15
N GLY A 127 -11.46 -1.86 5.22
CA GLY A 127 -11.90 -2.81 4.19
C GLY A 127 -10.82 -3.13 3.14
N PRO A 128 -10.62 -2.26 2.14
CA PRO A 128 -9.55 -2.38 1.15
C PRO A 128 -8.18 -2.60 1.79
N SER A 129 -7.87 -1.86 2.86
CA SER A 129 -6.60 -2.02 3.58
C SER A 129 -6.42 -3.44 4.13
N ALA A 130 -7.47 -4.07 4.67
CA ALA A 130 -7.38 -5.45 5.11
C ALA A 130 -7.18 -6.43 3.97
N VAL A 131 -7.89 -6.25 2.85
CA VAL A 131 -7.72 -7.12 1.67
C VAL A 131 -6.29 -7.02 1.14
N THR A 132 -5.74 -5.82 1.02
CA THR A 132 -4.36 -5.61 0.57
C THR A 132 -3.33 -6.20 1.53
N ILE A 133 -3.39 -5.86 2.82
CA ILE A 133 -2.41 -6.34 3.82
C ILE A 133 -2.49 -7.86 3.98
N LEU A 134 -3.69 -8.42 4.06
CA LEU A 134 -3.87 -9.87 4.19
C LEU A 134 -3.34 -10.62 2.96
N SER A 135 -3.64 -10.10 1.76
CA SER A 135 -3.15 -10.71 0.51
C SER A 135 -1.63 -10.67 0.40
N ASP A 136 -1.00 -9.53 0.70
CA ASP A 136 0.46 -9.35 0.71
C ASP A 136 1.14 -10.37 1.64
N LEU A 137 0.64 -10.52 2.88
CA LEU A 137 1.18 -11.48 3.84
C LEU A 137 1.02 -12.94 3.40
N LEU A 138 -0.13 -13.30 2.83
CA LEU A 138 -0.43 -14.68 2.44
C LEU A 138 0.31 -15.08 1.16
N LEU A 139 0.45 -14.18 0.19
CA LEU A 139 1.29 -14.40 -0.99
C LEU A 139 2.75 -14.57 -0.59
N TYR A 140 3.26 -13.71 0.30
CA TYR A 140 4.61 -13.89 0.85
C TYR A 140 4.79 -15.27 1.52
N SER A 141 3.78 -15.71 2.28
CA SER A 141 3.79 -17.03 2.92
C SER A 141 3.86 -18.16 1.89
N LEU A 142 3.07 -18.09 0.82
CA LEU A 142 3.11 -19.07 -0.27
C LEU A 142 4.47 -19.10 -0.98
N ASP A 143 5.04 -17.94 -1.28
CA ASP A 143 6.33 -17.81 -1.98
C ASP A 143 7.51 -18.37 -1.19
N HIS A 144 7.37 -18.43 0.13
CA HIS A 144 8.41 -18.92 1.04
C HIS A 144 8.05 -20.29 1.65
N ASN A 145 7.11 -21.01 1.04
CA ASN A 145 6.65 -22.33 1.49
C ASN A 145 6.26 -22.37 2.98
N GLN A 146 5.70 -21.27 3.49
CA GLN A 146 5.16 -21.19 4.84
C GLN A 146 3.72 -21.74 4.87
N GLU A 147 3.31 -22.26 6.02
CA GLU A 147 1.94 -22.71 6.22
C GLU A 147 0.96 -21.52 6.12
N VAL A 148 -0.11 -21.71 5.33
CA VAL A 148 -1.14 -20.70 5.12
C VAL A 148 -2.37 -21.01 5.98
N ASP A 149 -2.55 -20.25 7.04
CA ASP A 149 -3.74 -20.24 7.89
C ASP A 149 -4.42 -18.86 7.85
N ILE A 150 -5.37 -18.72 6.93
CA ILE A 150 -6.08 -17.45 6.68
C ILE A 150 -6.87 -17.00 7.93
N PRO A 151 -7.66 -17.85 8.61
CA PRO A 151 -8.32 -17.48 9.87
C PRO A 151 -7.34 -16.94 10.92
N ARG A 152 -6.17 -17.58 11.07
CA ARG A 152 -5.15 -17.15 12.03
C ARG A 152 -4.59 -15.78 11.67
N VAL A 153 -4.23 -15.55 10.41
CA VAL A 153 -3.70 -14.23 9.98
C VAL A 153 -4.76 -13.13 10.16
N VAL A 154 -6.03 -13.39 9.82
CA VAL A 154 -7.14 -12.45 10.07
C VAL A 154 -7.26 -12.14 11.57
N SER A 155 -7.17 -13.14 12.44
CA SER A 155 -7.21 -12.95 13.89
C SER A 155 -6.06 -12.06 14.39
N LEU A 156 -4.84 -12.28 13.87
CA LEU A 156 -3.68 -11.47 14.20
C LEU A 156 -3.82 -10.01 13.71
N LEU A 157 -4.32 -9.81 12.49
CA LEU A 157 -4.59 -8.47 11.96
C LEU A 157 -5.62 -7.72 12.82
N ARG A 158 -6.70 -8.40 13.23
CA ARG A 158 -7.74 -7.83 14.10
C ARG A 158 -7.23 -7.47 15.49
N HIS A 159 -6.18 -8.13 15.97
CA HIS A 159 -5.52 -7.78 17.23
C HIS A 159 -4.73 -6.48 17.13
N GLN A 160 -4.13 -6.19 15.97
CA GLN A 160 -3.38 -4.94 15.73
C GLN A 160 -4.30 -3.77 15.32
N ARG A 161 -5.34 -4.05 14.54
CA ARG A 161 -6.35 -3.07 14.12
C ARG A 161 -7.72 -3.72 14.10
N THR A 162 -8.63 -3.24 14.93
CA THR A 162 -9.98 -3.81 15.01
C THR A 162 -10.69 -3.78 13.65
N MET A 163 -11.64 -4.71 13.46
CA MET A 163 -12.51 -4.80 12.28
C MET A 163 -11.83 -5.16 10.94
N MET A 164 -10.54 -5.50 10.89
CA MET A 164 -9.90 -5.99 9.66
C MET A 164 -10.67 -7.17 9.05
N VAL A 165 -10.95 -7.10 7.73
CA VAL A 165 -11.84 -8.01 6.97
C VAL A 165 -13.27 -7.98 7.53
N GLN A 166 -14.15 -7.17 6.92
CA GLN A 166 -15.50 -6.89 7.45
C GLN A 166 -16.60 -7.75 6.81
N SER A 167 -16.35 -8.37 5.66
CA SER A 167 -17.37 -9.10 4.91
C SER A 167 -16.91 -10.48 4.46
N VAL A 168 -17.87 -11.38 4.26
CA VAL A 168 -17.63 -12.69 3.66
C VAL A 168 -17.09 -12.56 2.24
N ALA A 169 -17.49 -11.49 1.52
CA ALA A 169 -16.99 -11.21 0.19
C ALA A 169 -15.48 -10.93 0.18
N GLN A 170 -14.97 -10.10 1.09
CA GLN A 170 -13.54 -9.82 1.23
C GLN A 170 -12.75 -11.09 1.57
N TYR A 171 -13.26 -11.88 2.52
CA TYR A 171 -12.65 -13.14 2.91
C TYR A 171 -12.58 -14.13 1.74
N ARG A 172 -13.70 -14.30 1.00
CA ARG A 172 -13.77 -15.14 -0.21
C ARG A 172 -12.88 -14.62 -1.34
N PHE A 173 -12.76 -13.31 -1.50
CA PHE A 173 -11.88 -12.71 -2.50
C PHE A 173 -10.43 -13.12 -2.26
N VAL A 174 -9.95 -13.03 -1.02
CA VAL A 174 -8.58 -13.44 -0.66
C VAL A 174 -8.33 -14.92 -0.97
N HIS A 175 -9.28 -15.81 -0.64
CA HIS A 175 -9.18 -17.21 -1.06
C HIS A 175 -9.09 -17.36 -2.59
N THR A 176 -9.92 -16.64 -3.33
CA THR A 176 -9.92 -16.66 -4.80
C THR A 176 -8.60 -16.18 -5.37
N LEU A 177 -8.02 -15.13 -4.80
CA LEU A 177 -6.72 -14.58 -5.19
C LEU A 177 -5.60 -15.61 -5.01
N LEU A 178 -5.54 -16.29 -3.86
CA LEU A 178 -4.50 -17.30 -3.61
C LEU A 178 -4.64 -18.51 -4.53
N ILE A 179 -5.87 -18.98 -4.78
CA ILE A 179 -6.13 -20.06 -5.75
C ILE A 179 -5.71 -19.64 -7.15
N TYR A 180 -6.03 -18.39 -7.55
CA TYR A 180 -5.63 -17.85 -8.84
C TYR A 180 -4.11 -17.77 -8.94
N TYR A 181 -3.44 -17.26 -7.91
CA TYR A 181 -1.98 -17.20 -7.83
C TYR A 181 -1.36 -18.59 -8.05
N LEU A 182 -1.71 -19.57 -7.21
CA LEU A 182 -1.16 -20.93 -7.28
C LEU A 182 -1.40 -21.64 -8.62
N LYS A 183 -2.53 -21.38 -9.29
CA LYS A 183 -2.81 -21.94 -10.63
C LYS A 183 -1.92 -21.36 -11.73
N ASN A 184 -1.47 -20.12 -11.56
CA ASN A 184 -0.66 -19.41 -12.55
C ASN A 184 0.84 -19.44 -12.19
N SER A 185 1.18 -19.68 -10.93
CA SER A 185 2.53 -19.97 -10.49
C SER A 185 2.94 -21.34 -11.04
N ARG A 186 4.02 -21.38 -11.83
CA ARG A 186 4.66 -22.63 -12.25
C ARG A 186 5.35 -23.26 -11.03
N LEU A 187 4.58 -23.87 -10.15
CA LEU A 187 5.10 -24.75 -9.10
C LEU A 187 5.59 -26.02 -9.81
N ILE A 188 6.90 -26.09 -10.02
CA ILE A 188 7.62 -27.29 -10.52
C ILE A 188 7.83 -28.23 -9.34
#